data_AF-A0A4R9P922-F1
#
_entry.id   AF-A0A4R9P922-F1
#
_cell.length_a   1.000
_cell.length_b   1.000
_cell.length_c   1.000
_cell.angle_alpha   90.00
_cell.angle_beta   90.00
_cell.angle_gamma   90.00
#
_symmetry.space_group_name_H-M   'P 1'
#
loop_
_entity.id
_entity.type
_entity.pdbx_description
1 polymer ?
#
loop_
_entity_poly.entity_id
_entity_poly.type
_entity_poly.pdbx_seq_one_letter_code
_entity_poly.pdbx_strand_id
1 'polypeptide(L)'
;IPADVYIQFVRSLFDNAHMLVIGGVCYWILGFMIYWRTDNPLFLAFSFGLLSISLFRYLGIRGFLKAGGSIANVEEARRWERNYILKGSLQGLGLGSLC
;
A
#
# COMPACT_ATOMS: atom_id res chain seq x y z
N ILE A 1 -6.75 -5.51 24.16
CA ILE A 1 -7.91 -5.31 23.26
C ILE A 1 -8.53 -6.68 23.05
N PRO A 2 -9.87 -6.84 23.10
CA PRO A 2 -10.51 -8.11 22.79
C PRO A 2 -10.06 -8.65 21.43
N ALA A 3 -9.86 -9.96 21.31
CA ALA A 3 -9.27 -10.60 20.13
C ALA A 3 -10.10 -10.33 18.87
N ASP A 4 -11.42 -10.44 19.01
CA ASP A 4 -12.45 -10.10 18.04
C ASP A 4 -12.36 -8.64 17.56
N VAL A 5 -12.25 -7.67 18.47
CA VAL A 5 -12.09 -6.25 18.14
C VAL A 5 -10.78 -5.98 17.40
N TYR A 6 -9.67 -6.62 17.81
CA TYR A 6 -8.37 -6.47 17.12
C TYR A 6 -8.41 -7.03 15.70
N ILE A 7 -9.03 -8.20 15.51
CA ILE A 7 -9.23 -8.81 14.19
C ILE A 7 -10.08 -7.91 13.30
N GLN A 8 -11.16 -7.32 13.85
CA GLN A 8 -12.03 -6.42 13.12
C GLN A 8 -11.33 -5.09 12.75
N PHE A 9 -10.48 -4.57 13.66
CA PHE A 9 -9.64 -3.40 13.40
C PHE A 9 -8.68 -3.65 12.24
N VAL A 10 -7.94 -4.76 12.28
CA VAL A 10 -7.02 -5.14 11.19
C VAL A 10 -7.78 -5.33 9.88
N ARG A 11 -8.97 -5.92 9.92
CA ARG A 11 -9.85 -6.06 8.74
C ARG A 11 -10.27 -4.70 8.17
N SER A 12 -10.67 -3.75 9.01
CA SER A 12 -11.01 -2.38 8.59
C SER A 12 -9.82 -1.61 8.01
N LEU A 13 -8.60 -1.90 8.48
CA LEU A 13 -7.35 -1.35 7.98
C LEU A 13 -7.09 -1.81 6.53
N PHE A 14 -7.50 -3.04 6.22
CA PHE A 14 -7.42 -3.62 4.88
C PHE A 14 -8.60 -3.31 3.96
N ASP A 15 -9.78 -2.97 4.51
CA ASP A 15 -10.97 -2.62 3.73
C ASP A 15 -10.77 -1.33 2.91
N ASN A 16 -10.07 -0.37 3.49
CA ASN A 16 -9.71 0.90 2.85
C ASN A 16 -8.51 0.79 1.89
N ALA A 17 -8.07 -0.42 1.50
CA ALA A 17 -6.94 -0.62 0.59
C ALA A 17 -7.14 0.03 -0.79
N HIS A 18 -8.38 0.36 -1.16
CA HIS A 18 -8.72 1.12 -2.37
C HIS A 18 -8.06 2.51 -2.37
N MET A 19 -7.91 3.14 -1.20
CA MET A 19 -7.27 4.45 -1.06
C MET A 19 -5.76 4.40 -1.42
N LEU A 20 -5.09 3.27 -1.20
CA LEU A 20 -3.68 3.07 -1.60
C LEU A 20 -3.51 3.09 -3.12
N VAL A 21 -4.47 2.50 -3.84
CA VAL A 21 -4.46 2.47 -5.31
C VAL A 21 -4.71 3.87 -5.85
N ILE A 22 -5.69 4.59 -5.28
CA ILE A 22 -5.97 5.98 -5.65
C ILE A 22 -4.74 6.86 -5.43
N GLY A 23 -4.08 6.76 -4.27
CA GLY A 23 -2.82 7.48 -4.02
C GLY A 23 -1.71 7.12 -5.01
N GLY A 24 -1.56 5.82 -5.34
CA GLY A 24 -0.62 5.37 -6.36
C GLY A 24 -0.89 5.95 -7.75
N VAL A 25 -2.15 6.04 -8.16
CA VAL A 25 -2.56 6.68 -9.42
C VAL A 25 -2.28 8.17 -9.40
N CYS A 26 -2.54 8.86 -8.28
CA CYS A 26 -2.20 10.28 -8.14
C CYS A 26 -0.69 10.54 -8.29
N TYR A 27 0.16 9.74 -7.64
CA TYR A 27 1.61 9.84 -7.80
C TYR A 27 2.07 9.52 -9.21
N TRP A 28 1.41 8.56 -9.87
CA TRP A 28 1.68 8.24 -11.26
C TRP A 28 1.38 9.42 -12.20
N ILE A 29 0.20 10.02 -12.08
CA ILE A 29 -0.20 11.21 -12.86
C ILE A 29 0.76 12.37 -12.59
N LEU A 30 1.11 12.62 -11.32
CA LEU A 30 2.01 13.72 -10.96
C LEU A 30 3.42 13.52 -11.55
N GLY A 31 3.99 12.33 -11.41
CA GLY A 31 5.30 12.01 -11.97
C GLY A 31 5.31 12.04 -13.51
N PHE A 32 4.20 11.64 -14.15
CA PHE A 32 4.03 11.76 -15.59
C PHE A 32 3.97 13.23 -16.05
N MET A 33 3.24 14.10 -15.32
CA MET A 33 3.20 15.53 -15.62
C MET A 33 4.57 16.20 -15.44
N ILE A 34 5.34 15.81 -14.42
CA ILE A 34 6.69 16.33 -14.19
C ILE A 34 7.63 15.89 -15.31
N TYR A 35 7.54 14.63 -15.74
CA TYR A 35 8.30 14.12 -16.89
C TYR A 35 8.00 14.92 -18.15
N TRP A 36 6.72 15.17 -18.44
CA TRP A 36 6.31 15.96 -19.61
C TRP A 36 6.91 17.36 -19.62
N ARG A 37 7.17 17.93 -18.44
CA ARG A 37 7.73 19.29 -18.31
C ARG A 37 9.25 19.34 -18.25
N THR A 38 9.88 18.32 -17.69
CA THR A 38 11.31 18.31 -17.35
C THR A 38 12.14 17.45 -18.30
N ASP A 39 11.50 16.60 -19.12
CA ASP A 39 12.11 15.56 -19.96
C ASP A 39 13.04 14.59 -19.20
N ASN A 40 12.96 14.59 -17.86
CA ASN A 40 13.84 13.80 -17.02
C ASN A 40 13.19 12.44 -16.70
N PRO A 41 13.71 11.32 -17.23
CA PRO A 41 13.10 10.00 -17.11
C PRO A 41 13.12 9.44 -15.68
N LEU A 42 13.88 10.04 -14.76
CA LEU A 42 13.89 9.65 -13.34
C LEU A 42 12.49 9.77 -12.72
N PHE A 43 11.77 10.85 -13.00
CA PHE A 43 10.41 11.06 -12.45
C PHE A 43 9.41 10.04 -12.99
N LEU A 44 9.58 9.63 -14.26
CA LEU A 44 8.79 8.56 -14.85
C LEU A 44 9.07 7.23 -14.13
N ALA A 45 10.34 6.90 -13.89
CA ALA A 45 10.74 5.67 -13.18
C ALA A 45 10.16 5.63 -11.75
N PHE A 46 10.24 6.74 -11.01
CA PHE A 46 9.64 6.84 -9.67
C PHE A 46 8.12 6.73 -9.69
N SER A 47 7.46 7.33 -10.67
CA SER A 47 6.00 7.27 -10.84
C SER A 47 5.51 5.81 -11.03
N PHE A 48 6.18 5.04 -11.87
CA PHE A 48 5.88 3.62 -12.10
C PHE A 48 6.28 2.74 -10.92
N GLY A 49 7.37 3.07 -10.23
CA GLY A 49 7.79 2.38 -9.01
C GLY A 49 6.74 2.51 -7.90
N LEU A 50 6.27 3.73 -7.64
CA LEU A 50 5.24 4.00 -6.63
C LEU A 50 3.90 3.35 -7.00
N LEU A 51 3.49 3.41 -8.27
CA LEU A 51 2.28 2.74 -8.76
C LEU A 51 2.36 1.23 -8.56
N SER A 52 3.49 0.62 -8.93
CA SER A 52 3.73 -0.82 -8.79
C SER A 52 3.66 -1.25 -7.32
N ILE A 53 4.30 -0.50 -6.40
CA ILE A 53 4.23 -0.76 -4.95
C ILE A 53 2.79 -0.69 -4.45
N SER A 54 2.02 0.31 -4.87
CA SER A 54 0.60 0.45 -4.49
C SER A 54 -0.25 -0.71 -5.02
N LEU A 55 -0.04 -1.16 -6.26
CA LEU A 55 -0.73 -2.34 -6.82
C LEU A 55 -0.35 -3.62 -6.07
N PHE A 56 0.94 -3.86 -5.80
CA PHE A 56 1.39 -5.03 -5.06
C PHE A 56 0.80 -5.09 -3.64
N ARG A 57 0.68 -3.94 -2.96
CA ARG A 57 -0.02 -3.85 -1.68
C ARG A 57 -1.49 -4.20 -1.84
N TYR A 58 -2.18 -3.62 -2.82
CA TYR A 58 -3.60 -3.88 -3.06
C TYR A 58 -3.88 -5.36 -3.39
N LEU A 59 -3.08 -5.98 -4.26
CA LEU A 59 -3.23 -7.38 -4.64
C LEU A 59 -2.97 -8.33 -3.47
N GLY A 60 -1.97 -8.05 -2.62
CA GLY A 60 -1.71 -8.83 -1.41
C GLY A 60 -2.88 -8.79 -0.42
N ILE A 61 -3.53 -7.63 -0.29
CA ILE A 61 -4.68 -7.43 0.60
C ILE A 61 -5.93 -8.08 0.04
N ARG A 62 -6.21 -7.87 -1.26
CA ARG A 62 -7.37 -8.43 -1.94
C ARG A 62 -7.26 -9.95 -2.07
N GLY A 63 -6.06 -10.48 -2.26
CA GLY A 63 -5.78 -11.92 -2.22
C GLY A 63 -6.06 -12.51 -0.84
N PHE A 64 -5.68 -11.82 0.23
CA PHE A 64 -5.95 -12.23 1.61
C PHE A 64 -7.46 -12.22 1.95
N LEU A 65 -8.19 -11.17 1.53
CA LEU A 65 -9.65 -11.09 1.67
C LEU A 65 -10.38 -12.19 0.87
N LYS A 66 -9.90 -12.49 -0.34
CA LYS A 66 -10.53 -13.47 -1.24
C LYS A 66 -10.22 -14.93 -0.85
N ALA A 67 -9.09 -15.18 -0.19
CA ALA A 67 -8.69 -16.51 0.27
C ALA A 67 -9.43 -17.01 1.53
N GLY A 68 -10.42 -16.25 2.02
CA GLY A 68 -11.34 -16.72 3.07
C GLY A 68 -11.46 -15.81 4.26
N GLY A 69 -10.65 -14.74 4.38
CA GLY A 69 -10.87 -13.62 5.32
C GLY A 69 -11.02 -14.00 6.81
N SER A 70 -10.81 -15.26 7.19
CA SER A 70 -10.88 -15.74 8.55
C SER A 70 -9.49 -15.65 9.13
N ILE A 71 -9.13 -14.44 9.58
CA ILE A 71 -8.08 -14.29 10.58
C ILE A 71 -8.59 -15.05 11.81
N ALA A 72 -8.23 -16.32 11.93
CA ALA A 72 -8.69 -17.18 13.02
C ALA A 72 -7.94 -16.87 14.33
N ASN A 73 -6.75 -16.27 14.24
CA ASN A 73 -5.88 -15.99 15.36
C ASN A 73 -5.32 -14.57 15.37
N VAL A 74 -5.15 -14.04 16.59
CA VAL A 74 -4.54 -12.73 16.85
C VAL A 74 -3.07 -12.69 16.40
N GLU A 75 -2.32 -13.80 16.49
CA GLU A 75 -0.95 -13.84 15.97
C GLU A 75 -0.87 -13.61 14.46
N GLU A 76 -1.83 -14.14 13.70
CA GLU A 76 -1.87 -13.96 12.25
C GLU A 76 -2.20 -12.50 11.90
N ALA A 77 -3.21 -11.90 12.55
CA ALA A 77 -3.52 -10.48 12.42
C ALA A 77 -2.27 -9.60 12.61
N ARG A 78 -1.50 -9.88 13.66
CA ARG A 78 -0.30 -9.11 14.01
C ARG A 78 0.82 -9.27 12.99
N ARG A 79 0.94 -10.43 12.37
CA ARG A 79 1.93 -10.68 11.31
C ARG A 79 1.57 -9.93 10.04
N TRP A 80 0.29 -9.89 9.68
CA TRP A 80 -0.23 -9.12 8.55
C TRP A 80 -0.12 -7.62 8.75
N GLU A 81 -0.49 -7.12 9.93
CA GLU A 81 -0.31 -5.72 10.31
C GLU A 81 1.16 -5.29 10.19
N ARG A 82 2.09 -6.05 10.77
CA ARG A 82 3.52 -5.74 10.71
C ARG A 82 4.03 -5.68 9.27
N ASN A 83 3.61 -6.61 8.42
CA ASN A 83 3.99 -6.63 7.01
C ASN A 83 3.39 -5.44 6.24
N TYR A 84 2.17 -5.04 6.58
CA TYR A 84 1.52 -3.87 5.99
C TYR A 84 2.21 -2.56 6.40
N ILE A 85 2.54 -2.39 7.68
CA ILE A 85 3.27 -1.23 8.20
C ILE A 85 4.66 -1.17 7.58
N LEU A 86 5.42 -2.29 7.55
CA LEU A 86 6.74 -2.33 6.92
C LEU A 86 6.73 -1.88 5.46
N LYS A 87 5.79 -2.40 4.67
CA LYS A 87 5.64 -2.00 3.25
C LYS A 87 5.24 -0.53 3.12
N GLY A 88 4.39 -0.03 4.01
CA GLY A 88 4.01 1.39 4.05
C GLY A 88 5.16 2.31 4.45
N SER A 89 5.93 1.94 5.47
CA SER A 89 7.12 2.67 5.90
C SER A 89 8.20 2.69 4.84
N LEU A 90 8.39 1.59 4.09
CA LEU A 90 9.34 1.54 2.98
C LEU A 90 8.93 2.49 1.84
N GLN A 91 7.62 2.52 1.52
CA GLN A 91 7.07 3.46 0.55
C GLN A 91 7.22 4.92 1.02
N GLY A 92 6.96 5.19 2.30
CA GLY A 92 7.14 6.51 2.91
C GLY A 92 8.60 6.96 2.92
N LEU A 93 9.54 6.05 3.18
CA LEU A 93 10.98 6.33 3.06
C LEU A 93 11.39 6.66 1.63
N GLY A 94 10.87 5.92 0.64
CA GLY A 94 11.11 6.21 -0.77
C GLY A 94 10.60 7.59 -1.19
N LEU A 95 9.39 7.96 -0.74
CA LEU A 95 8.84 9.30 -0.95
C LEU A 95 9.64 10.37 -0.20
N GLY A 96 10.08 10.11 1.02
CA GLY A 96 10.91 11.02 1.80
C GLY A 96 12.29 11.25 1.19
N SER A 97 12.87 10.24 0.53
CA SER A 97 14.13 10.39 -0.21
C SER A 97 14.01 11.18 -1.52
N LEU A 98 12.79 11.42 -1.98
CA LEU A 98 12.49 12.22 -3.18
C LEU A 98 12.28 13.71 -2.88
N CYS A 99 12.10 14.07 -1.61
CA CYS A 99 12.09 15.47 -1.14
C CYS A 99 13.52 15.94 -0.83
#